data_AF-A0A660LCE2-F1
#
_entry.id   AF-A0A660LCE2-F1
#
_cell.length_a   1.000
_cell.length_b   1.000
_cell.length_c   1.000
_cell.angle_alpha   90.00
_cell.angle_beta   90.00
_cell.angle_gamma   90.00
#
_symmetry.space_group_name_H-M   'P 1'
#
loop_
_entity.id
_entity.type
_entity.pdbx_description
1 polymer ?
#
loop_
_entity_poly.entity_id
_entity_poly.type
_entity_poly.pdbx_seq_one_letter_code
_entity_poly.pdbx_strand_id
1 'polypeptide(L)'
;MPPQRPVLTRDAIVAKAVEVADAEGLDAVSIRRLAAELPARPMSLYNHIGDKTELVGLMLDRIVDEGLIGDALSSDWREALRQIARAARESAERHPWLTAGLGGAGSRRESFRRHHEESMRALAGLRGSDADKHRLLAAVDSYTFGHVALTSARQTVANDDLPIPADTFDVGLEWLLAGAAARFEP
;
A
#
# COMPACT_ATOMS: atom_id res chain seq x y z
N MET A 1 -23.67 -2.56 -34.37
CA MET A 1 -22.26 -2.14 -34.25
C MET A 1 -21.54 -3.23 -33.47
N PRO A 2 -20.48 -3.89 -33.98
CA PRO A 2 -19.73 -4.84 -33.16
C PRO A 2 -19.08 -4.07 -31.99
N PRO A 3 -18.97 -4.66 -30.79
CA PRO A 3 -18.30 -4.00 -29.68
C PRO A 3 -16.85 -3.72 -30.07
N GLN A 4 -16.41 -2.47 -29.96
CA GLN A 4 -15.01 -2.11 -30.15
C GLN A 4 -14.20 -2.87 -29.09
N ARG A 5 -13.24 -3.69 -29.51
CA ARG A 5 -12.30 -4.28 -28.56
C ARG A 5 -11.60 -3.12 -27.84
N PRO A 6 -11.56 -3.11 -26.50
CA PRO A 6 -10.84 -2.09 -25.77
C PRO A 6 -9.41 -2.04 -26.29
N VAL A 7 -8.95 -0.84 -26.65
CA VAL A 7 -7.55 -0.63 -27.02
C VAL A 7 -6.70 -1.01 -25.82
N LEU A 8 -5.64 -1.79 -26.05
CA LEU A 8 -4.69 -2.13 -25.00
C LEU A 8 -4.06 -0.83 -24.49
N THR A 9 -4.28 -0.52 -23.21
CA THR A 9 -3.65 0.61 -22.53
C THR A 9 -2.71 0.11 -21.44
N ARG A 10 -1.74 0.94 -21.05
CA ARG A 10 -0.87 0.66 -19.91
C ARG A 10 -1.68 0.42 -18.63
N ASP A 11 -2.71 1.24 -18.41
CA ASP A 11 -3.59 1.13 -17.24
C ASP A 11 -4.36 -0.20 -17.22
N ALA A 12 -4.84 -0.68 -18.37
CA ALA A 12 -5.51 -1.98 -18.47
C ALA A 12 -4.55 -3.14 -18.18
N ILE A 13 -3.28 -3.03 -18.61
CA ILE A 13 -2.25 -4.04 -18.29
C ILE A 13 -1.96 -4.04 -16.80
N VAL A 14 -1.78 -2.86 -16.19
CA VAL A 14 -1.49 -2.72 -14.75
C VAL A 14 -2.65 -3.23 -13.92
N ALA A 15 -3.90 -2.85 -14.24
CA ALA A 15 -5.09 -3.33 -13.53
C ALA A 15 -5.18 -4.87 -13.56
N LYS A 16 -4.99 -5.47 -14.74
CA LYS A 16 -5.00 -6.93 -14.87
C LYS A 16 -3.86 -7.60 -14.10
N ALA A 17 -2.68 -6.97 -14.03
CA ALA A 17 -1.58 -7.48 -13.25
C ALA A 17 -1.83 -7.43 -11.73
N VAL A 18 -2.50 -6.38 -11.25
CA VAL A 18 -2.97 -6.30 -9.85
C VAL A 18 -3.96 -7.44 -9.57
N GLU A 19 -4.95 -7.66 -10.44
CA GLU A 19 -5.90 -8.77 -10.28
C GLU A 19 -5.23 -10.15 -10.19
N VAL A 20 -4.25 -10.41 -11.08
CA VAL A 20 -3.46 -11.66 -11.03
C VAL A 20 -2.66 -11.77 -9.74
N ALA A 21 -2.03 -10.68 -9.30
CA ALA A 21 -1.22 -10.66 -8.09
C ALA A 21 -2.08 -10.84 -6.82
N ASP A 22 -3.28 -10.28 -6.79
CA ASP A 22 -4.23 -10.42 -5.67
C ASP A 22 -4.73 -11.86 -5.55
N ALA A 23 -4.95 -12.54 -6.68
CA ALA A 23 -5.48 -13.91 -6.70
C ALA A 23 -4.41 -15.00 -6.52
N GLU A 24 -3.23 -14.82 -7.12
CA GLU A 24 -2.22 -15.87 -7.26
C GLU A 24 -0.84 -15.47 -6.71
N GLY A 25 -0.70 -14.25 -6.20
CA GLY A 25 0.56 -13.70 -5.72
C GLY A 25 1.44 -13.08 -6.81
N LEU A 26 2.44 -12.32 -6.39
CA LEU A 26 3.31 -11.52 -7.27
C LEU A 26 4.14 -12.36 -8.27
N ASP A 27 4.41 -13.61 -7.92
CA ASP A 27 5.21 -14.52 -8.76
C ASP A 27 4.44 -14.99 -10.00
N ALA A 28 3.11 -15.06 -9.93
CA ALA A 28 2.25 -15.40 -11.05
C ALA A 28 2.22 -14.32 -12.15
N VAL A 29 2.57 -13.08 -11.80
CA VAL A 29 2.59 -11.95 -12.74
C VAL A 29 3.73 -12.11 -13.74
N SER A 30 3.36 -12.35 -15.00
CA SER A 30 4.29 -12.45 -16.13
C SER A 30 3.65 -11.93 -17.41
N ILE A 31 4.46 -11.43 -18.36
CA ILE A 31 3.97 -10.97 -19.67
C ILE A 31 3.19 -12.07 -20.39
N ARG A 32 3.63 -13.33 -20.28
CA ARG A 32 2.94 -14.47 -20.89
C ARG A 32 1.56 -14.70 -20.27
N ARG A 33 1.43 -14.65 -18.94
CA ARG A 33 0.15 -14.76 -18.23
C ARG A 33 -0.78 -13.62 -18.65
N LEU A 34 -0.28 -12.39 -18.63
CA LEU A 34 -1.07 -11.20 -19.00
C LEU A 34 -1.52 -11.22 -20.46
N ALA A 35 -0.68 -11.66 -21.40
CA ALA A 35 -1.04 -11.77 -22.80
C ALA A 35 -2.07 -12.87 -23.09
N ALA A 36 -2.24 -13.85 -22.20
CA ALA A 36 -3.27 -14.87 -22.31
C ALA A 36 -4.66 -14.35 -21.86
N GLU A 37 -4.68 -13.34 -20.99
CA GLU A 37 -5.92 -12.78 -20.42
C GLU A 37 -6.35 -11.46 -21.05
N LEU A 38 -5.41 -10.72 -21.63
CA LEU A 38 -5.68 -9.50 -22.37
C LEU A 38 -5.89 -9.84 -23.86
N PRO A 39 -6.79 -9.14 -24.57
CA PRO A 39 -7.01 -9.34 -26.00
C PRO A 39 -5.87 -8.73 -26.85
N ALA A 40 -4.63 -9.10 -26.56
CA ALA A 40 -3.41 -8.51 -27.11
C ALA A 40 -2.36 -9.57 -27.43
N ARG A 41 -1.51 -9.30 -28.43
CA ARG A 41 -0.33 -10.14 -28.70
C ARG A 41 0.76 -9.82 -27.67
N PRO A 42 1.60 -10.79 -27.25
CA PRO A 42 2.70 -10.54 -26.30
C PRO A 42 3.59 -9.34 -26.69
N MET A 43 3.86 -9.19 -27.99
CA MET A 43 4.66 -8.08 -28.52
C MET A 43 4.01 -6.71 -28.30
N SER A 44 2.68 -6.63 -28.23
CA SER A 44 1.97 -5.40 -27.89
C SER A 44 2.16 -5.00 -26.41
N LEU A 45 2.28 -5.97 -25.49
CA LEU A 45 2.51 -5.67 -24.07
C LEU A 45 3.90 -5.08 -23.85
N TYR A 46 4.93 -5.60 -24.53
CA TYR A 46 6.29 -5.08 -24.45
C TYR A 46 6.43 -3.63 -24.95
N ASN A 47 5.50 -3.14 -25.78
CA ASN A 47 5.48 -1.74 -26.19
C ASN A 47 4.97 -0.79 -25.09
N HIS A 48 4.24 -1.31 -24.10
CA HIS A 48 3.69 -0.52 -23.00
C HIS A 48 4.49 -0.66 -21.70
N ILE A 49 5.20 -1.78 -21.55
CA ILE A 49 5.90 -2.16 -20.33
C ILE A 49 7.22 -2.84 -20.71
N GLY A 50 8.34 -2.28 -20.24
CA GLY A 50 9.68 -2.78 -20.51
C GLY A 50 9.95 -4.11 -19.81
N ASP A 51 9.81 -4.17 -18.48
CA ASP A 51 10.12 -5.37 -17.71
C ASP A 51 9.20 -5.61 -16.48
N LYS A 52 9.42 -6.73 -15.78
CA LYS A 52 8.64 -7.09 -14.58
C LYS A 52 8.83 -6.06 -13.46
N THR A 53 10.00 -5.47 -13.31
CA THR A 53 10.28 -4.45 -12.28
C THR A 53 9.50 -3.17 -12.54
N GLU A 54 9.45 -2.74 -13.80
CA GLU A 54 8.64 -1.61 -14.24
C GLU A 54 7.16 -1.87 -13.97
N LEU A 55 6.66 -3.04 -14.39
CA LEU A 55 5.28 -3.46 -14.14
C LEU A 55 4.93 -3.45 -12.66
N VAL A 56 5.72 -4.12 -11.82
CA VAL A 56 5.47 -4.20 -10.37
C VAL A 56 5.41 -2.81 -9.78
N GLY A 57 6.31 -1.90 -10.13
CA GLY A 57 6.22 -0.58 -9.55
C GLY A 57 5.10 0.30 -10.15
N LEU A 58 4.59 0.02 -11.35
CA LEU A 58 3.35 0.67 -11.83
C LEU A 58 2.12 0.15 -11.07
N MET A 59 2.12 -1.15 -10.72
CA MET A 59 1.10 -1.73 -9.85
C MET A 59 1.17 -1.08 -8.46
N LEU A 60 2.38 -0.89 -7.92
CA LEU A 60 2.57 -0.15 -6.65
C LEU A 60 2.10 1.30 -6.76
N ASP A 61 2.44 2.01 -7.84
CA ASP A 61 2.01 3.40 -8.05
C ASP A 61 0.48 3.51 -7.98
N ARG A 62 -0.21 2.61 -8.69
CA ARG A 62 -1.67 2.55 -8.66
C ARG A 62 -2.23 2.37 -7.25
N ILE A 63 -1.71 1.40 -6.50
CA ILE A 63 -2.26 1.03 -5.19
C ILE A 63 -1.98 2.08 -4.12
N VAL A 64 -0.77 2.64 -4.13
CA VAL A 64 -0.40 3.71 -3.20
C VAL A 64 -1.22 4.97 -3.48
N ASP A 65 -1.45 5.30 -4.75
CA ASP A 65 -2.29 6.45 -5.10
C ASP A 65 -3.77 6.24 -4.72
N GLU A 66 -4.29 5.01 -4.78
CA GLU A 66 -5.65 4.67 -4.30
C GLU A 66 -5.80 4.87 -2.78
N GLY A 67 -4.70 4.81 -2.01
CA GLY A 67 -4.67 5.01 -0.56
C GLY A 67 -4.50 6.45 -0.09
N LEU A 68 -4.28 7.41 -1.00
CA LEU A 68 -4.14 8.83 -0.65
C LEU A 68 -5.49 9.40 -0.18
N ILE A 69 -5.47 10.12 0.94
CA ILE A 69 -6.67 10.72 1.53
C ILE A 69 -6.96 12.11 0.93
N GLY A 70 -5.91 12.83 0.54
CA GLY A 70 -5.98 14.15 -0.08
C GLY A 70 -6.54 15.21 0.87
N ASP A 71 -7.45 16.03 0.34
CA ASP A 71 -8.02 17.18 1.06
C ASP A 71 -8.93 16.79 2.23
N ALA A 72 -9.36 15.52 2.31
CA ALA A 72 -10.17 15.00 3.40
C ALA A 72 -9.34 14.65 4.66
N LEU A 73 -8.01 14.80 4.60
CA LEU A 73 -7.13 14.47 5.70
C LEU A 73 -7.40 15.40 6.89
N SER A 74 -7.53 14.82 8.07
CA SER A 74 -7.81 15.57 9.30
C SER A 74 -6.70 16.59 9.61
N SER A 75 -7.09 17.73 10.19
CA SER A 75 -6.13 18.69 10.75
C SER A 75 -5.57 18.27 12.12
N ASP A 76 -6.23 17.33 12.81
CA ASP A 76 -5.67 16.69 14.00
C ASP A 76 -4.68 15.62 13.56
N TRP A 77 -3.41 15.81 13.92
CA TRP A 77 -2.33 14.90 13.55
C TRP A 77 -2.56 13.45 13.97
N ARG A 78 -3.21 13.20 15.11
CA ARG A 78 -3.51 11.84 15.57
C ARG A 78 -4.53 11.21 14.65
N GLU A 79 -5.60 11.93 14.35
CA GLU A 79 -6.65 11.42 13.49
C GLU A 79 -6.17 11.25 12.05
N ALA A 80 -5.35 12.18 11.56
CA ALA A 80 -4.72 12.06 10.26
C ALA A 80 -3.86 10.78 10.16
N LEU A 81 -3.01 10.51 11.16
CA LEU A 81 -2.23 9.27 11.18
C LEU A 81 -3.11 8.01 11.32
N ARG A 82 -4.25 8.08 12.02
CA ARG A 82 -5.22 6.97 12.05
C ARG A 82 -5.85 6.73 10.67
N GLN A 83 -6.27 7.79 9.98
CA GLN A 83 -6.83 7.68 8.63
C GLN A 83 -5.80 7.06 7.68
N ILE A 84 -4.56 7.55 7.71
CA ILE A 84 -3.47 7.06 6.87
C ILE A 84 -3.16 5.58 7.17
N ALA A 85 -3.00 5.22 8.44
CA ALA A 85 -2.69 3.85 8.84
C ALA A 85 -3.82 2.88 8.47
N ARG A 86 -5.08 3.29 8.61
CA ARG A 86 -6.25 2.49 8.18
C ARG A 86 -6.27 2.30 6.67
N ALA A 87 -6.05 3.35 5.88
CA ALA A 87 -5.99 3.25 4.43
C ALA A 87 -4.85 2.33 3.97
N ALA A 88 -3.66 2.47 4.57
CA ALA A 88 -2.51 1.59 4.31
C ALA A 88 -2.79 0.13 4.70
N ARG A 89 -3.45 -0.10 5.84
CA ARG A 89 -3.89 -1.42 6.29
C ARG A 89 -4.87 -2.04 5.30
N GLU A 90 -5.95 -1.35 4.95
CA GLU A 90 -6.96 -1.83 4.01
C GLU A 90 -6.36 -2.17 2.65
N SER A 91 -5.42 -1.35 2.17
CA SER A 91 -4.65 -1.61 0.97
C SER A 91 -3.81 -2.89 1.09
N ALA A 92 -3.08 -3.06 2.19
CA ALA A 92 -2.24 -4.23 2.41
C ALA A 92 -3.04 -5.53 2.62
N GLU A 93 -4.23 -5.45 3.23
CA GLU A 93 -5.16 -6.56 3.37
C GLU A 93 -5.78 -6.96 2.01
N ARG A 94 -6.11 -5.97 1.17
CA ARG A 94 -6.63 -6.19 -0.20
C ARG A 94 -5.58 -6.72 -1.17
N HIS A 95 -4.33 -6.33 -0.98
CA HIS A 95 -3.21 -6.67 -1.86
C HIS A 95 -2.09 -7.37 -1.06
N PRO A 96 -2.22 -8.67 -0.73
CA PRO A 96 -1.26 -9.38 0.14
C PRO A 96 0.19 -9.37 -0.35
N TRP A 97 0.40 -9.20 -1.66
CA TRP A 97 1.71 -9.08 -2.28
C TRP A 97 2.39 -7.72 -2.07
N LEU A 98 1.67 -6.71 -1.56
CA LEU A 98 2.17 -5.34 -1.38
C LEU A 98 3.44 -5.32 -0.53
N THR A 99 3.45 -6.05 0.60
CA THR A 99 4.60 -6.09 1.52
C THR A 99 5.86 -6.66 0.87
N ALA A 100 5.73 -7.67 0.00
CA ALA A 100 6.85 -8.19 -0.80
C ALA A 100 7.33 -7.16 -1.85
N GLY A 101 6.40 -6.38 -2.42
CA GLY A 101 6.72 -5.30 -3.35
C GLY A 101 7.44 -4.11 -2.70
N LEU A 102 7.17 -3.81 -1.42
CA LEU A 102 7.78 -2.71 -0.67
C LEU A 102 9.30 -2.88 -0.48
N GLY A 103 9.81 -4.11 -0.35
CA GLY A 103 11.23 -4.40 -0.14
C GLY A 103 12.14 -4.11 -1.35
N GLY A 104 11.58 -3.73 -2.50
CA GLY A 104 12.30 -3.46 -3.75
C GLY A 104 12.47 -1.97 -4.08
N ALA A 105 12.43 -1.64 -5.38
CA ALA A 105 12.53 -0.26 -5.88
C ALA A 105 11.30 0.63 -5.63
N GLY A 106 10.28 0.12 -4.91
CA GLY A 106 9.01 0.80 -4.65
C GLY A 106 9.18 2.12 -3.91
N SER A 107 10.07 2.19 -2.91
CA SER A 107 10.27 3.39 -2.08
C SER A 107 10.78 4.63 -2.83
N ARG A 108 11.37 4.46 -4.02
CA ARG A 108 11.86 5.56 -4.88
C ARG A 108 10.81 6.07 -5.87
N ARG A 109 9.62 5.47 -5.88
CA ARG A 109 8.53 5.87 -6.76
C ARG A 109 7.86 7.15 -6.27
N GLU A 110 7.30 7.86 -7.23
CA GLU A 110 6.63 9.14 -7.03
C GLU A 110 5.36 9.01 -6.16
N SER A 111 4.61 7.91 -6.30
CA SER A 111 3.45 7.59 -5.45
C SER A 111 3.80 7.52 -3.96
N PHE A 112 4.89 6.83 -3.63
CA PHE A 112 5.41 6.75 -2.25
C PHE A 112 5.86 8.10 -1.73
N ARG A 113 6.49 8.93 -2.58
CA ARG A 113 6.83 10.30 -2.21
C ARG A 113 5.58 11.11 -1.87
N ARG A 114 4.52 11.02 -2.69
CA ARG A 114 3.23 11.69 -2.42
C ARG A 114 2.60 11.24 -1.12
N HIS A 115 2.56 9.93 -0.87
CA HIS A 115 2.03 9.40 0.39
C HIS A 115 2.88 9.86 1.58
N HIS A 116 4.21 9.82 1.48
CA HIS A 116 5.11 10.33 2.52
C HIS A 116 4.88 11.82 2.80
N GLU A 117 4.70 12.62 1.75
CA GLU A 117 4.42 14.05 1.87
C GLU A 117 3.06 14.36 2.50
N GLU A 118 2.03 13.58 2.18
CA GLU A 118 0.73 13.65 2.85
C GLU A 118 0.86 13.34 4.35
N SER A 119 1.57 12.27 4.70
CA SER A 119 1.85 11.90 6.10
C SER A 119 2.65 12.98 6.82
N MET A 120 3.66 13.56 6.18
CA MET A 120 4.46 14.65 6.76
C MET A 120 3.65 15.95 6.92
N ARG A 121 2.69 16.22 6.03
CA ARG A 121 1.78 17.37 6.14
C ARG A 121 0.96 17.29 7.43
N ALA A 122 0.49 16.10 7.82
CA ALA A 122 -0.21 15.88 9.07
C ALA A 122 0.63 16.25 10.31
N LEU A 123 1.96 16.15 10.22
CA LEU A 123 2.90 16.42 11.32
C LEU A 123 3.54 17.81 11.26
N ALA A 124 3.21 18.63 10.26
CA ALA A 124 3.87 19.91 10.02
C ALA A 124 3.79 20.85 11.24
N GLY A 125 2.64 20.88 11.92
CA GLY A 125 2.40 21.73 13.10
C GLY A 125 2.96 21.22 14.43
N LEU A 126 3.51 20.00 14.47
CA LEU A 126 4.07 19.44 15.71
C LEU A 126 5.44 20.04 16.06
N ARG A 127 5.74 20.10 17.35
CA ARG A 127 7.08 20.44 17.86
C ARG A 127 8.08 19.33 17.52
N GLY A 128 9.34 19.52 17.92
CA GLY A 128 10.39 18.52 17.71
C GLY A 128 11.06 18.59 16.34
N SER A 129 12.07 17.75 16.14
CA SER A 129 12.86 17.74 14.92
C SER A 129 12.14 16.99 13.79
N ASP A 130 12.44 17.31 12.54
CA ASP A 130 11.96 16.51 11.40
C ASP A 130 12.36 15.04 11.53
N ALA A 131 13.52 14.75 12.12
CA ALA A 131 13.95 13.40 12.41
C ALA A 131 13.00 12.68 13.39
N ASP A 132 12.46 13.37 14.40
CA ASP A 132 11.47 12.79 15.30
C ASP A 132 10.13 12.52 14.58
N LYS A 133 9.70 13.42 13.69
CA LYS A 133 8.50 13.24 12.88
C LYS A 133 8.63 12.04 11.93
N HIS A 134 9.79 11.89 11.28
CA HIS A 134 10.08 10.72 10.43
C HIS A 134 10.12 9.42 11.25
N ARG A 135 10.65 9.44 12.48
CA ARG A 135 10.61 8.26 13.37
C ARG A 135 9.18 7.87 13.76
N LEU A 136 8.31 8.85 14.00
CA LEU A 136 6.90 8.59 14.26
C LEU A 136 6.23 7.94 13.06
N LEU A 137 6.42 8.48 11.85
CA LEU A 137 5.88 7.86 10.63
C LEU A 137 6.39 6.44 10.44
N ALA A 138 7.70 6.23 10.53
CA ALA A 138 8.28 4.89 10.39
C ALA A 138 7.74 3.91 11.44
N ALA A 139 7.45 4.36 12.66
CA ALA A 139 6.84 3.55 13.70
C ALA A 139 5.39 3.17 13.38
N VAL A 140 4.59 4.12 12.88
CA VAL A 140 3.21 3.87 12.42
C VAL A 140 3.19 2.91 11.24
N ASP A 141 4.07 3.09 10.25
CA ASP A 141 4.16 2.21 9.08
C ASP A 141 4.59 0.80 9.49
N SER A 142 5.62 0.69 10.33
CA SER A 142 6.10 -0.61 10.84
C SER A 142 5.04 -1.34 11.66
N TYR A 143 4.30 -0.61 12.50
CA TYR A 143 3.16 -1.17 13.22
C TYR A 143 2.08 -1.68 12.26
N THR A 144 1.74 -0.88 11.25
CA THR A 144 0.68 -1.19 10.29
C THR A 144 1.00 -2.40 9.43
N PHE A 145 2.14 -2.40 8.75
CA PHE A 145 2.54 -3.51 7.91
C PHE A 145 2.92 -4.75 8.73
N GLY A 146 3.47 -4.56 9.94
CA GLY A 146 3.73 -5.66 10.88
C GLY A 146 2.44 -6.32 11.34
N HIS A 147 1.41 -5.55 11.67
CA HIS A 147 0.09 -6.06 12.02
C HIS A 147 -0.49 -6.91 10.89
N VAL A 148 -0.53 -6.38 9.67
CA VAL A 148 -1.06 -7.08 8.49
C VAL A 148 -0.28 -8.35 8.19
N ALA A 149 1.06 -8.30 8.23
CA ALA A 149 1.89 -9.48 8.00
C ALA A 149 1.62 -10.60 9.02
N LEU A 150 1.48 -10.26 10.31
CA LEU A 150 1.19 -11.22 11.37
C LEU A 150 -0.25 -11.77 11.27
N THR A 151 -1.24 -10.94 10.93
CA THR A 151 -2.62 -11.40 10.73
C THR A 151 -2.74 -12.35 9.54
N SER A 152 -2.08 -12.05 8.42
CA SER A 152 -2.10 -12.90 7.23
C SER A 152 -1.38 -14.24 7.47
N ALA A 153 -0.26 -14.22 8.19
CA ALA A 153 0.44 -15.44 8.60
C ALA A 153 -0.47 -16.32 9.48
N ARG A 154 -1.18 -15.73 10.44
CA ARG A 154 -2.13 -16.45 11.30
C ARG A 154 -3.30 -17.06 10.54
N GLN A 155 -3.85 -16.37 9.55
CA GLN A 155 -4.92 -16.92 8.71
C GLN A 155 -4.49 -18.16 7.92
N THR A 156 -3.19 -18.25 7.59
CA THR A 156 -2.62 -19.39 6.85
C THR A 156 -2.41 -20.60 7.76
N VAL A 157 -2.10 -20.37 9.03
CA VAL A 157 -1.97 -21.41 10.05
C VAL A 157 -3.36 -21.64 10.66
N ALA A 158 -4.18 -22.48 10.01
CA ALA A 158 -5.45 -22.91 10.58
C ALA A 158 -5.23 -23.50 12.00
N ASN A 159 -5.88 -22.92 13.01
CA ASN A 159 -5.72 -23.12 14.48
C ASN A 159 -4.74 -22.18 15.21
N ASP A 160 -4.91 -20.87 15.13
CA ASP A 160 -4.44 -20.01 16.21
C ASP A 160 -5.62 -19.62 17.11
N ASP A 161 -5.82 -20.38 18.19
CA ASP A 161 -6.89 -20.21 19.21
C ASP A 161 -6.67 -19.00 20.13
N LEU A 162 -5.66 -18.16 19.86
CA LEU A 162 -5.42 -16.95 20.65
C LEU A 162 -6.58 -15.95 20.44
N PRO A 163 -7.29 -15.55 21.52
CA PRO A 163 -8.41 -14.62 21.43
C PRO A 163 -7.88 -13.19 21.25
N ILE A 164 -7.46 -12.86 20.03
CA ILE A 164 -7.04 -11.51 19.66
C ILE A 164 -8.29 -10.67 19.34
N PRO A 165 -8.55 -9.57 20.08
CA PRO A 165 -9.68 -8.69 19.81
C PRO A 165 -9.67 -8.12 18.38
N ALA A 166 -10.85 -7.93 17.78
CA ALA A 166 -10.97 -7.42 16.40
C ALA A 166 -10.47 -5.97 16.24
N ASP A 167 -10.48 -5.19 17.32
CA ASP A 167 -10.02 -3.81 17.41
C ASP A 167 -8.53 -3.67 17.76
N THR A 168 -7.78 -4.78 17.79
CA THR A 168 -6.35 -4.80 18.16
C THR A 168 -5.51 -3.80 17.35
N PHE A 169 -5.83 -3.62 16.07
CA PHE A 169 -5.16 -2.63 15.23
C PHE A 169 -5.40 -1.19 15.71
N ASP A 170 -6.66 -0.82 15.90
CA ASP A 170 -7.04 0.54 16.26
C ASP A 170 -6.55 0.90 17.67
N VAL A 171 -6.69 -0.03 18.62
CA VAL A 171 -6.25 0.16 20.01
C VAL A 171 -4.72 0.23 20.09
N GLY A 172 -4.00 -0.65 19.38
CA GLY A 172 -2.54 -0.60 19.39
C GLY A 172 -1.99 0.66 18.71
N LEU A 173 -2.62 1.12 17.62
CA LEU A 173 -2.28 2.41 17.01
C LEU A 173 -2.56 3.57 17.96
N GLU A 174 -3.68 3.56 18.67
CA GLU A 174 -3.99 4.56 19.68
C GLU A 174 -2.90 4.64 20.75
N TRP A 175 -2.46 3.49 21.29
CA TRP A 175 -1.40 3.44 22.29
C TRP A 175 -0.07 3.98 21.75
N LEU A 176 0.28 3.65 20.51
CA LEU A 176 1.48 4.15 19.85
C LEU A 176 1.44 5.68 19.70
N LEU A 177 0.31 6.24 19.26
CA LEU A 177 0.12 7.69 19.09
C LEU A 177 0.07 8.41 20.44
N ALA A 178 -0.57 7.83 21.46
CA ALA A 178 -0.60 8.36 22.81
C ALA A 178 0.81 8.39 23.43
N GLY A 179 1.62 7.35 23.23
CA GLY A 179 3.01 7.31 23.67
C GLY A 179 3.89 8.34 22.95
N ALA A 180 3.65 8.55 21.64
CA ALA A 180 4.36 9.56 20.86
C ALA A 180 4.04 11.00 21.30
N ALA A 181 2.82 11.26 21.78
CA ALA A 181 2.36 12.58 22.18
C ALA A 181 3.31 13.29 23.15
N ALA A 182 3.85 12.57 24.14
CA ALA A 182 4.78 13.10 25.14
C ALA A 182 6.06 13.71 24.54
N ARG A 183 6.38 13.42 23.28
CA ARG A 183 7.55 13.95 22.57
C ARG A 183 7.23 15.18 21.72
N PHE A 184 5.96 15.41 21.39
CA PHE A 184 5.51 16.46 20.48
C PHE A 184 4.68 17.54 21.19
N GLU A 185 4.11 17.21 22.35
CA GLU A 185 3.28 18.08 23.19
C GLU A 185 4.08 18.58 24.41
N PRO A 186 3.69 19.72 25.01
CA PRO A 186 4.35 20.28 26.20
C PRO A 186 4.20 19.43 27.45
#